data_AF-X1EYA6-F1
#
_entry.id   AF-X1EYA6-F1
#
_cell.length_a   1.000
_cell.length_b   1.000
_cell.length_c   1.000
_cell.angle_alpha   90.00
_cell.angle_beta   90.00
_cell.angle_gamma   90.00
#
_symmetry.space_group_name_H-M   'P 1'
#
loop_
_entity.id
_entity.type
_entity.pdbx_description
1 polymer ?
#
loop_
_entity_poly.entity_id
_entity_poly.type
_entity_poly.pdbx_seq_one_letter_code
_entity_poly.pdbx_strand_id
1 'polypeptide(L)'
;WKLNKNRMLLAVTVYISSILVRSIIDMGVYASGFDIDITVAGGLDIGMIMGFILFTIQLEFMFYLMDLPKLYTLPVIITTYLMMGRILVDSSIPFIIYAMITGYGSAFFLIKDGRKSRNGLAIGMGLFFLFWGLGSTFQIEILFVSLRLVAMIALFLGTKGFYEKYVFVNVEEEQKIMGTWIAKLVVKE
;
A
#
# COMPACT_ATOMS: atom_id res chain seq x y z
N TRP A 1 7.64 0.20 16.62
CA TRP A 1 8.19 1.33 15.83
C TRP A 1 9.71 1.28 15.65
N LYS A 2 10.55 1.41 16.71
CA LYS A 2 12.02 1.47 16.57
C LYS A 2 12.63 0.32 15.72
N LEU A 3 12.09 -0.89 15.83
CA LEU A 3 12.51 -2.06 15.04
C LEU A 3 12.01 -2.08 13.58
N ASN A 4 10.83 -1.50 13.32
CA ASN A 4 10.16 -1.57 12.00
C ASN A 4 10.21 -0.25 11.20
N LYS A 5 10.79 0.81 11.74
CA LYS A 5 10.85 2.13 11.09
C LYS A 5 11.63 2.07 9.77
N ASN A 6 12.84 1.52 9.78
CA ASN A 6 13.68 1.41 8.57
C ASN A 6 13.01 0.52 7.51
N ARG A 7 12.33 -0.53 7.97
CA ARG A 7 11.60 -1.48 7.14
C ARG A 7 10.44 -0.79 6.41
N MET A 8 9.65 0.00 7.12
CA MET A 8 8.56 0.79 6.53
C MET A 8 9.07 1.90 5.60
N LEU A 9 10.14 2.61 5.96
CA LEU A 9 10.74 3.62 5.10
C LEU A 9 11.27 3.03 3.80
N LEU A 10 11.89 1.85 3.85
CA LEU A 10 12.35 1.13 2.67
C LEU A 10 11.17 0.76 1.76
N ALA A 11 10.08 0.24 2.33
CA ALA A 11 8.87 -0.07 1.57
C ALA A 11 8.27 1.17 0.89
N VAL A 12 8.14 2.28 1.62
CA VAL A 12 7.67 3.57 1.06
C VAL A 12 8.58 4.03 -0.08
N THR A 13 9.90 3.94 0.10
CA THR A 13 10.88 4.36 -0.91
C THR A 13 10.73 3.52 -2.17
N VAL A 14 10.73 2.18 -2.04
CA VAL A 14 10.58 1.27 -3.18
C VAL A 14 9.26 1.51 -3.93
N TYR A 15 8.16 1.76 -3.20
CA TYR A 15 6.86 1.98 -3.82
C TYR A 15 6.78 3.33 -4.54
N ILE A 16 7.27 4.41 -3.92
CA ILE A 16 7.33 5.74 -4.54
C ILE A 16 8.27 5.71 -5.75
N SER A 17 9.44 5.08 -5.66
CA SER A 17 10.38 4.91 -6.77
C SER A 17 9.73 4.18 -7.94
N SER A 18 8.99 3.11 -7.68
CA SER A 18 8.27 2.35 -8.72
C SER A 18 7.19 3.18 -9.41
N ILE A 19 6.45 4.02 -8.65
CA ILE A 19 5.47 4.95 -9.20
C ILE A 19 6.16 6.00 -10.08
N LEU A 20 7.25 6.60 -9.60
CA LEU A 20 8.00 7.61 -10.35
C LEU A 20 8.57 7.05 -11.66
N VAL A 21 9.16 5.85 -11.62
CA VAL A 21 9.66 5.16 -12.82
C VAL A 21 8.53 4.96 -13.82
N ARG A 22 7.35 4.48 -13.38
CA ARG A 22 6.19 4.35 -14.26
C ARG A 22 5.77 5.69 -14.86
N SER A 23 5.65 6.74 -14.05
CA SER A 23 5.26 8.06 -14.55
C SER A 23 6.25 8.63 -15.57
N ILE A 24 7.55 8.36 -15.41
CA ILE A 24 8.59 8.74 -16.38
C ILE A 24 8.42 7.97 -17.69
N ILE A 25 8.14 6.66 -17.62
CA ILE A 25 7.86 5.83 -18.81
C ILE A 25 6.62 6.36 -19.54
N ASP A 26 5.52 6.59 -18.82
CA ASP A 26 4.26 7.10 -19.38
C ASP A 26 4.47 8.47 -20.04
N MET A 27 5.21 9.39 -19.39
CA MET A 27 5.60 10.68 -19.99
C MET A 27 6.46 10.52 -21.24
N GLY A 28 7.41 9.57 -21.24
CA GLY A 28 8.28 9.31 -22.37
C GLY A 28 7.50 8.79 -23.59
N VAL A 29 6.57 7.86 -23.38
CA VAL A 29 5.65 7.36 -24.42
C VAL A 29 4.82 8.51 -24.97
N TYR A 30 4.18 9.30 -24.12
CA TYR A 30 3.35 10.43 -24.54
C TYR A 30 4.16 11.50 -25.31
N ALA A 31 5.35 11.86 -24.81
CA ALA A 31 6.22 12.87 -25.45
C ALA A 31 6.78 12.42 -26.80
N SER A 32 6.90 11.10 -27.01
CA SER A 32 7.42 10.54 -28.26
C SER A 32 6.40 10.53 -29.40
N GLY A 33 5.12 10.84 -29.12
CA GLY A 33 4.03 10.82 -30.11
C GLY A 33 3.73 9.41 -30.66
N PHE A 34 4.39 8.39 -30.14
CA PHE A 34 4.10 7.00 -30.44
C PHE A 34 2.92 6.56 -29.57
N ASP A 35 1.75 6.47 -30.19
CA ASP A 35 0.55 5.82 -29.62
C ASP A 35 0.73 4.29 -29.70
N ILE A 36 1.88 3.81 -29.21
CA ILE A 36 2.19 2.39 -29.15
C ILE A 36 1.71 1.94 -27.78
N ASP A 37 0.55 1.28 -27.74
CA ASP A 37 0.23 0.37 -26.66
C ASP A 37 1.34 -0.70 -26.64
N ILE A 38 2.35 -0.51 -25.79
CA ILE A 38 3.46 -1.46 -25.62
C ILE A 38 2.89 -2.67 -24.88
N THR A 39 2.22 -3.51 -25.66
CA THR A 39 1.70 -4.80 -25.26
C THR A 39 2.77 -5.83 -25.53
N VAL A 40 3.32 -6.40 -24.47
CA VAL A 40 4.08 -7.63 -24.54
C VAL A 40 3.06 -8.77 -24.70
N ALA A 41 3.40 -9.75 -25.55
CA ALA A 41 2.59 -10.91 -25.95
C ALA A 41 1.45 -11.32 -24.99
N GLY A 42 0.25 -11.53 -25.53
CA GLY A 42 -0.92 -12.00 -24.77
C GLY A 42 -1.64 -10.92 -23.94
N GLY A 43 -1.53 -9.64 -24.34
CA GLY A 43 -2.24 -8.55 -23.67
C GLY A 43 -1.63 -8.15 -22.32
N LEU A 44 -0.31 -8.36 -22.15
CA LEU A 44 0.49 -7.87 -21.03
C LEU A 44 1.05 -6.49 -21.39
N ASP A 45 0.33 -5.44 -21.01
CA ASP A 45 0.87 -4.10 -21.10
C ASP A 45 1.88 -3.80 -19.98
N ILE A 46 2.73 -2.79 -20.19
CA ILE A 46 3.71 -2.32 -19.19
C ILE A 46 3.01 -1.94 -17.87
N GLY A 47 1.80 -1.39 -17.94
CA GLY A 47 1.02 -1.01 -16.77
C GLY A 47 0.65 -2.19 -15.87
N MET A 48 0.28 -3.33 -16.45
CA MET A 48 0.02 -4.59 -15.77
C MET A 48 1.29 -5.19 -15.19
N ILE A 49 2.40 -5.18 -15.95
CA ILE A 49 3.71 -5.65 -15.46
C ILE A 49 4.12 -4.86 -14.20
N MET A 50 4.04 -3.54 -14.28
CA MET A 50 4.33 -2.67 -13.14
C MET A 50 3.33 -2.88 -11.99
N GLY A 51 2.05 -3.10 -12.30
CA GLY A 51 1.03 -3.42 -11.30
C GLY A 51 1.34 -4.70 -10.54
N PHE A 52 1.71 -5.76 -11.26
CA PHE A 52 2.14 -7.03 -10.68
C PHE A 52 3.33 -6.84 -9.74
N ILE A 53 4.40 -6.18 -10.18
CA ILE A 53 5.59 -5.89 -9.37
C ILE A 53 5.22 -5.14 -8.08
N LEU A 54 4.37 -4.11 -8.18
CA LEU A 54 3.90 -3.34 -7.02
C LEU A 54 3.14 -4.22 -6.02
N PHE A 55 2.24 -5.07 -6.51
CA PHE A 55 1.49 -5.99 -5.64
C PHE A 55 2.36 -7.11 -5.06
N THR A 56 3.39 -7.56 -5.79
CA THR A 56 4.41 -8.49 -5.26
C THR A 56 5.11 -7.89 -4.05
N ILE A 57 5.65 -6.68 -4.21
CA ILE A 57 6.38 -5.96 -3.16
C ILE A 57 5.47 -5.71 -1.95
N GLN A 58 4.20 -5.35 -2.22
CA GLN A 58 3.21 -5.14 -1.17
C GLN A 58 2.93 -6.40 -0.36
N LEU A 59 2.74 -7.55 -1.03
CA LEU A 59 2.49 -8.83 -0.37
C LEU A 59 3.73 -9.36 0.36
N GLU A 60 4.92 -9.19 -0.23
CA GLU A 60 6.19 -9.51 0.42
C GLU A 60 6.38 -8.71 1.70
N PHE A 61 6.09 -7.41 1.63
CA PHE A 61 6.13 -6.53 2.80
C PHE A 61 5.12 -6.94 3.88
N MET A 62 3.93 -7.41 3.48
CA MET A 62 2.95 -7.95 4.42
C MET A 62 3.50 -9.18 5.15
N PHE A 63 4.04 -10.18 4.44
CA PHE A 63 4.64 -11.35 5.08
C PHE A 63 5.83 -10.99 5.95
N TYR A 64 6.61 -10.01 5.52
CA TYR A 64 7.72 -9.47 6.29
C TYR A 64 7.28 -8.86 7.62
N LEU A 65 6.19 -8.09 7.63
CA LEU A 65 5.61 -7.54 8.85
C LEU A 65 4.98 -8.61 9.76
N MET A 66 4.45 -9.69 9.19
CA MET A 66 3.89 -10.83 9.93
C MET A 66 4.95 -11.78 10.49
N ASP A 67 6.23 -11.54 10.22
CA ASP A 67 7.36 -12.41 10.60
C ASP A 67 7.19 -13.85 10.07
N LEU A 68 6.78 -13.96 8.80
CA LEU A 68 6.58 -15.24 8.11
C LEU A 68 7.66 -15.47 7.04
N PRO A 69 8.94 -15.72 7.42
CA PRO A 69 10.06 -15.80 6.49
C PRO A 69 9.92 -16.93 5.46
N LYS A 70 9.23 -18.01 5.82
CA LYS A 70 8.96 -19.13 4.93
C LYS A 70 8.08 -18.74 3.73
N LEU A 71 7.39 -17.59 3.80
CA LEU A 71 6.47 -17.12 2.76
C LEU A 71 7.06 -15.97 1.92
N TYR A 72 8.30 -15.53 2.14
CA TYR A 72 8.87 -14.38 1.41
C TYR A 72 9.03 -14.63 -0.09
N THR A 73 9.21 -15.88 -0.50
CA THR A 73 9.30 -16.25 -1.93
C THR A 73 7.93 -16.42 -2.58
N LEU A 74 6.86 -16.58 -1.79
CA LEU A 74 5.52 -16.84 -2.30
C LEU A 74 4.97 -15.72 -3.21
N PRO A 75 5.12 -14.42 -2.89
CA PRO A 75 4.70 -13.33 -3.77
C PRO A 75 5.31 -13.42 -5.16
N VAL A 76 6.60 -13.72 -5.26
CA VAL A 76 7.31 -13.84 -6.55
C VAL A 76 6.77 -15.02 -7.35
N ILE A 77 6.56 -16.17 -6.69
CA ILE A 77 6.00 -17.37 -7.31
C ILE A 77 4.60 -17.07 -7.86
N ILE A 78 3.70 -16.53 -7.02
CA ILE A 78 2.32 -16.21 -7.42
C ILE A 78 2.32 -15.23 -8.60
N THR A 79 3.12 -14.17 -8.53
CA THR A 79 3.17 -13.14 -9.58
C THR A 79 3.66 -13.72 -10.91
N THR A 80 4.68 -14.59 -10.86
CA THR A 80 5.19 -15.29 -12.06
C THR A 80 4.09 -16.13 -12.71
N TYR A 81 3.36 -16.92 -11.92
CA TYR A 81 2.25 -17.72 -12.43
C TYR A 81 1.10 -16.87 -12.99
N LEU A 82 0.78 -15.73 -12.37
CA LEU A 82 -0.27 -14.83 -12.87
C LEU A 82 0.15 -14.16 -14.19
N MET A 83 1.42 -13.74 -14.31
CA MET A 83 1.96 -13.22 -15.56
C MET A 83 1.93 -14.28 -16.66
N MET A 84 2.42 -15.49 -16.40
CA MET A 84 2.36 -16.60 -17.37
C MET A 84 0.89 -16.93 -17.74
N GLY A 85 -0.01 -16.95 -16.75
CA GLY A 85 -1.44 -17.17 -16.98
C GLY A 85 -2.06 -16.13 -17.90
N ARG A 86 -1.67 -14.87 -17.77
CA ARG A 86 -2.10 -13.77 -18.65
C ARG A 86 -1.59 -13.95 -20.08
N ILE A 87 -0.34 -14.40 -20.27
CA ILE A 87 0.21 -14.69 -21.61
C ILE A 87 -0.60 -15.78 -22.31
N LEU A 88 -0.99 -16.82 -21.57
CA LEU A 88 -1.71 -17.98 -22.11
C LEU A 88 -3.21 -17.71 -22.33
N VAL A 89 -3.82 -16.93 -21.44
CA VAL A 89 -5.23 -16.60 -21.44
C VAL A 89 -5.39 -15.10 -21.21
N ASP A 90 -5.91 -14.40 -22.22
CA ASP A 90 -6.21 -12.97 -22.18
C ASP A 90 -7.41 -12.68 -21.25
N SER A 91 -7.21 -12.86 -19.94
CA SER A 91 -8.14 -12.47 -18.89
C SER A 91 -7.46 -11.61 -17.81
N SER A 92 -8.05 -10.45 -17.50
CA SER A 92 -7.58 -9.57 -16.41
C SER A 92 -8.12 -9.97 -15.04
N ILE A 93 -9.04 -10.94 -14.98
CA ILE A 93 -9.70 -11.38 -13.75
C ILE A 93 -8.68 -11.86 -12.69
N PRO A 94 -7.68 -12.70 -13.02
CA PRO A 94 -6.68 -13.13 -12.04
C PRO A 94 -5.87 -11.97 -11.45
N PHE A 95 -5.54 -10.96 -12.28
CA PHE A 95 -4.87 -9.74 -11.82
C PHE A 95 -5.75 -8.94 -10.85
N ILE A 96 -7.04 -8.77 -11.17
CA ILE A 96 -8.00 -8.05 -10.31
C ILE A 96 -8.12 -8.76 -8.95
N ILE A 97 -8.29 -10.08 -8.93
CA ILE A 97 -8.36 -10.87 -7.69
C ILE A 97 -7.07 -10.70 -6.88
N TYR A 98 -5.91 -10.77 -7.54
CA TYR A 98 -4.63 -10.58 -6.89
C TYR A 98 -4.49 -9.16 -6.29
N ALA A 99 -4.86 -8.12 -7.03
CA ALA A 99 -4.88 -6.73 -6.58
C ALA A 99 -5.81 -6.53 -5.36
N MET A 100 -6.97 -7.20 -5.34
CA MET A 100 -7.86 -7.18 -4.18
C MET A 100 -7.21 -7.84 -2.95
N ILE A 101 -6.69 -9.05 -3.09
CA ILE A 101 -6.11 -9.79 -1.97
C ILE A 101 -4.93 -9.02 -1.38
N THR A 102 -4.01 -8.56 -2.23
CA THR A 102 -2.84 -7.81 -1.79
C THR A 102 -3.22 -6.43 -1.24
N GLY A 103 -4.14 -5.72 -1.90
CA GLY A 103 -4.72 -4.44 -1.49
C GLY A 103 -5.36 -4.48 -0.11
N TYR A 104 -6.48 -5.20 0.00
CA TYR A 104 -7.27 -5.29 1.22
C TYR A 104 -6.54 -6.03 2.34
N GLY A 105 -5.87 -7.14 2.03
CA GLY A 105 -5.14 -7.93 3.01
C GLY A 105 -4.06 -7.09 3.69
N SER A 106 -3.17 -6.49 2.89
CA SER A 106 -2.07 -5.67 3.43
C SER A 106 -2.58 -4.42 4.14
N ALA A 107 -3.63 -3.77 3.61
CA ALA A 107 -4.26 -2.62 4.25
C ALA A 107 -4.81 -2.95 5.64
N PHE A 108 -5.54 -4.07 5.77
CA PHE A 108 -6.09 -4.50 7.05
C PHE A 108 -5.00 -4.70 8.11
N PHE A 109 -3.91 -5.40 7.75
CA PHE A 109 -2.79 -5.62 8.67
C PHE A 109 -2.10 -4.32 9.06
N LEU A 110 -1.83 -3.44 8.09
CA LEU A 110 -1.14 -2.18 8.35
C LEU A 110 -1.97 -1.18 9.15
N ILE A 111 -3.28 -1.08 8.91
CA ILE A 111 -4.16 -0.22 9.70
C ILE A 111 -4.28 -0.77 11.11
N LYS A 112 -4.44 -2.10 11.28
CA LYS A 112 -4.51 -2.73 12.59
C LYS A 112 -3.21 -2.52 13.40
N ASP A 113 -2.05 -2.79 12.79
CA ASP A 113 -0.76 -2.61 13.44
C ASP A 113 -0.45 -1.13 13.67
N GLY A 114 -0.78 -0.25 12.71
CA GLY A 114 -0.63 1.19 12.83
C GLY A 114 -1.45 1.77 13.98
N ARG A 115 -2.70 1.30 14.19
CA ARG A 115 -3.51 1.69 15.36
C ARG A 115 -2.92 1.18 16.66
N LYS A 116 -2.51 -0.08 16.72
CA LYS A 116 -1.90 -0.69 17.92
C LYS A 116 -0.59 -0.01 18.31
N SER A 117 0.24 0.30 17.32
CA SER A 117 1.57 0.90 17.50
C SER A 117 1.58 2.43 17.47
N ARG A 118 0.41 3.06 17.28
CA ARG A 118 0.22 4.53 17.14
C ARG A 118 1.14 5.15 16.10
N ASN A 119 1.19 4.49 14.95
CA ASN A 119 2.08 4.84 13.86
C ASN A 119 1.24 5.27 12.66
N GLY A 120 1.18 6.58 12.45
CA GLY A 120 0.42 7.18 11.36
C GLY A 120 1.02 6.90 10.00
N LEU A 121 2.32 6.66 9.89
CA LEU A 121 2.91 6.18 8.64
C LEU A 121 2.35 4.80 8.25
N ALA A 122 2.16 3.90 9.22
CA ALA A 122 1.58 2.58 8.94
C ALA A 122 0.11 2.68 8.53
N ILE A 123 -0.66 3.58 9.17
CA ILE A 123 -2.03 3.88 8.76
C ILE A 123 -2.06 4.47 7.35
N GLY A 124 -1.22 5.47 7.06
CA GLY A 124 -1.13 6.11 5.76
C GLY A 124 -0.75 5.12 4.66
N MET A 125 0.21 4.23 4.91
CA MET A 125 0.54 3.12 4.00
C MET A 125 -0.62 2.15 3.82
N GLY A 126 -1.32 1.79 4.89
CA GLY A 126 -2.47 0.89 4.81
C GLY A 126 -3.62 1.46 3.99
N LEU A 127 -3.95 2.75 4.20
CA LEU A 127 -4.95 3.46 3.39
C LEU A 127 -4.50 3.63 1.95
N PHE A 128 -3.22 3.94 1.73
CA PHE A 128 -2.64 3.99 0.40
C PHE A 128 -2.80 2.65 -0.33
N PHE A 129 -2.42 1.54 0.28
CA PHE A 129 -2.60 0.20 -0.28
C PHE A 129 -4.05 -0.17 -0.55
N LEU A 130 -4.96 0.25 0.34
CA LEU A 130 -6.40 0.05 0.17
C LEU A 130 -6.91 0.75 -1.09
N PHE A 131 -6.69 2.06 -1.19
CA PHE A 131 -7.20 2.88 -2.29
C PHE A 131 -6.49 2.59 -3.61
N TRP A 132 -5.19 2.28 -3.57
CA TRP A 132 -4.42 1.88 -4.75
C TRP A 132 -4.88 0.51 -5.29
N GLY A 133 -5.10 -0.46 -4.39
CA GLY A 133 -5.66 -1.77 -4.73
C GLY A 133 -7.07 -1.63 -5.30
N LEU A 134 -7.97 -0.93 -4.60
CA LEU A 134 -9.33 -0.61 -5.06
C LEU A 134 -9.33 0.04 -6.44
N GLY A 135 -8.51 1.07 -6.66
CA GLY A 135 -8.42 1.73 -7.96
C GLY A 135 -8.14 0.73 -9.08
N SER A 136 -7.20 -0.20 -8.85
CA SER A 136 -6.79 -1.23 -9.81
C SER A 136 -7.85 -2.31 -10.09
N THR A 137 -8.96 -2.32 -9.34
CA THR A 137 -10.10 -3.24 -9.57
C THR A 137 -11.18 -2.66 -10.48
N PHE A 138 -11.27 -1.33 -10.55
CA PHE A 138 -12.26 -0.66 -11.39
C PHE A 138 -11.73 -0.49 -12.81
N GLN A 139 -12.52 -0.92 -13.80
CA GLN A 139 -12.24 -0.67 -15.23
C GLN A 139 -12.65 0.74 -15.68
N ILE A 140 -13.24 1.54 -14.79
CA ILE A 140 -13.65 2.91 -15.07
C ILE A 140 -12.48 3.84 -14.77
N GLU A 141 -11.91 4.44 -15.82
CA GLU A 141 -10.69 5.25 -15.74
C GLU A 141 -10.77 6.38 -14.71
N ILE A 142 -11.90 7.11 -14.65
CA ILE A 142 -12.04 8.21 -13.70
C ILE A 142 -12.07 7.73 -12.23
N LEU A 143 -12.63 6.55 -11.96
CA LEU A 143 -12.58 5.94 -10.62
C LEU A 143 -11.16 5.47 -10.29
N PHE A 144 -10.49 4.86 -11.26
CA PHE A 144 -9.09 4.44 -11.12
C PHE A 144 -8.17 5.61 -10.76
N VAL A 145 -8.25 6.73 -11.50
CA VAL A 145 -7.42 7.92 -11.25
C VAL A 145 -7.76 8.59 -9.92
N SER A 146 -9.06 8.79 -9.63
CA SER A 146 -9.48 9.44 -8.38
C SER A 146 -9.06 8.64 -7.15
N LEU A 147 -9.21 7.31 -7.15
CA LEU A 147 -8.76 6.45 -6.05
C LEU A 147 -7.24 6.48 -5.87
N ARG A 148 -6.46 6.55 -6.94
CA ARG A 148 -5.01 6.72 -6.85
C ARG A 148 -4.61 8.07 -6.25
N LEU A 149 -5.31 9.14 -6.59
CA LEU A 149 -5.09 10.44 -5.96
C LEU A 149 -5.39 10.40 -4.46
N VAL A 150 -6.51 9.79 -4.07
CA VAL A 150 -6.86 9.60 -2.66
C VAL A 150 -5.80 8.75 -1.94
N ALA A 151 -5.28 7.70 -2.58
CA ALA A 151 -4.20 6.89 -2.05
C ALA A 151 -2.96 7.76 -1.75
N MET A 152 -2.52 8.56 -2.73
CA MET A 152 -1.35 9.43 -2.58
C MET A 152 -1.53 10.47 -1.48
N ILE A 153 -2.73 11.04 -1.34
CA ILE A 153 -3.07 11.96 -0.24
C ILE A 153 -2.96 11.24 1.10
N ALA A 154 -3.50 10.03 1.23
CA ALA A 154 -3.41 9.25 2.46
C ALA A 154 -1.96 8.93 2.85
N LEU A 155 -1.12 8.57 1.89
CA LEU A 155 0.31 8.35 2.12
C LEU A 155 1.00 9.65 2.56
N PHE A 156 0.74 10.76 1.88
CA PHE A 156 1.31 12.07 2.20
C PHE A 156 0.94 12.49 3.63
N LEU A 157 -0.33 12.40 4.01
CA LEU A 157 -0.79 12.66 5.38
C LEU A 157 -0.08 11.77 6.41
N GLY A 158 0.12 10.49 6.08
CA GLY A 158 0.88 9.56 6.91
C GLY A 158 2.33 9.98 7.11
N THR A 159 3.02 10.39 6.04
CA THR A 159 4.42 10.85 6.14
C THR A 159 4.57 12.17 6.89
N LYS A 160 3.56 13.05 6.87
CA LYS A 160 3.56 14.33 7.59
C LYS A 160 3.21 14.21 9.07
N GLY A 161 2.89 13.02 9.55
CA GLY A 161 2.49 12.81 10.94
C GLY A 161 1.06 13.27 11.24
N PHE A 162 0.20 13.40 10.21
CA PHE A 162 -1.17 13.90 10.37
C PHE A 162 -1.99 12.99 11.29
N TYR A 163 -1.89 11.67 11.11
CA TYR A 163 -2.66 10.72 11.92
C TYR A 163 -2.21 10.72 13.39
N GLU A 164 -0.92 10.89 13.66
CA GLU A 164 -0.37 11.13 15.01
C GLU A 164 -0.98 12.37 15.65
N LYS A 165 -1.09 13.46 14.91
CA LYS A 165 -1.57 14.74 15.41
C LYS A 165 -3.09 14.85 15.54
N TYR A 166 -3.88 14.11 14.75
CA TYR A 166 -5.33 14.31 14.68
C TYR A 166 -6.16 13.04 14.95
N VAL A 167 -5.60 11.85 14.75
CA VAL A 167 -6.30 10.57 14.97
C VAL A 167 -5.89 9.92 16.29
N PHE A 168 -4.65 10.13 16.73
CA PHE A 168 -4.13 9.61 18.00
C PHE A 168 -4.13 10.64 19.14
N VAL A 169 -4.87 11.74 19.00
CA VAL A 169 -5.02 12.78 20.04
C VAL A 169 -5.69 12.17 21.26
N ASN A 170 -4.91 11.81 22.29
CA ASN A 170 -5.31 12.05 23.68
C ASN A 170 -4.31 11.68 24.78
N VAL A 171 -3.09 11.21 24.54
CA VAL A 171 -2.35 10.59 25.67
C VAL A 171 -1.46 11.55 26.47
N GLU A 172 -0.99 12.67 25.93
CA GLU A 172 -0.33 13.67 26.80
C GLU A 172 -1.31 14.35 27.75
N GLU A 173 -2.57 14.54 27.34
CA GLU A 173 -3.65 14.99 28.24
C GLU A 173 -4.17 13.85 29.14
N GLU A 174 -4.43 12.63 28.65
CA GLU A 174 -4.83 11.49 29.49
C GLU A 174 -3.75 11.11 30.52
N GLN A 175 -2.45 11.12 30.18
CA GLN A 175 -1.38 10.83 31.14
C GLN A 175 -1.19 11.97 32.15
N LYS A 176 -1.42 13.23 31.77
CA LYS A 176 -1.49 14.35 32.73
C LYS A 176 -2.68 14.20 33.66
N ILE A 177 -3.85 13.81 33.16
CA ILE A 177 -5.07 13.61 33.94
C ILE A 177 -4.94 12.39 34.89
N MET A 178 -4.35 11.28 34.43
CA MET A 178 -4.04 10.13 35.29
C MET A 178 -2.92 10.41 36.30
N GLY A 179 -2.02 11.35 36.00
CA GLY A 179 -0.96 11.82 36.90
C GLY A 179 -1.41 12.88 37.90
N THR A 180 -2.54 13.56 37.66
CA THR A 180 -3.12 14.51 38.62
C THR A 180 -3.76 13.81 39.81
N TRP A 181 -3.59 14.39 40.99
CA TRP A 181 -4.04 13.85 42.28
C TRP A 181 -5.53 13.52 42.33
N ILE A 182 -6.32 14.15 41.47
CA ILE A 182 -7.77 13.96 41.34
C ILE A 182 -8.12 12.55 40.85
N ALA A 183 -7.36 11.96 39.92
CA ALA A 183 -7.64 10.60 39.42
C ALA A 183 -7.25 9.51 40.44
N LYS A 184 -6.26 9.76 41.31
CA LYS A 184 -5.87 8.81 42.37
C LYS A 184 -6.88 8.70 43.51
N LEU A 185 -7.80 9.66 43.65
CA LEU A 185 -8.88 9.61 44.64
C LEU A 185 -10.08 8.78 44.17
N VAL A 186 -10.24 8.55 42.87
CA VAL A 186 -11.42 7.86 42.29
C VAL A 186 -11.17 6.34 42.13
N VAL A 187 -9.92 5.86 42.19
CA VAL A 187 -9.57 4.42 42.09
C VAL A 187 -9.41 3.78 43.48
N LYS A 188 -10.21 4.22 44.44
CA LYS A 188 -10.42 3.48 45.69
C LYS A 188 -11.91 3.23 45.85
N GLU A 189 -12.37 2.16 45.21
CA GLU A 189 -13.45 1.26 45.65
C GLU A 189 -13.39 -0.02 44.82
#